data_AF-A0A0W0Z085-F1
#
_entry.id   AF-A0A0W0Z085-F1
#
_cell.length_a   1.000
_cell.length_b   1.000
_cell.length_c   1.000
_cell.angle_alpha   90.00
_cell.angle_beta   90.00
_cell.angle_gamma   90.00
#
_symmetry.space_group_name_H-M   'P 1'
#
loop_
_entity.id
_entity.type
_entity.pdbx_description
1 polymer ?
#
loop_
_entity_poly.entity_id
_entity_poly.type
_entity_poly.pdbx_seq_one_letter_code
_entity_poly.pdbx_strand_id
1 'polypeptide(L)'
;MLTSTEEFLSLLRQGDYLAVLQWLQFINEKYKPDKPEKDGIDADTLLFLAVFELLNHGFSQKDEGLTIVILGLLDTEPRLFKEESAYAATVFFNASLQCLVYEQHHLLAFYQNPKLKDVNIIKSWMTRSGGYTPGNHEGLSEFANSKAVGEKFKDIEALLPVYQKSIDAAQRNIAPVMEYRDLILEYLDELSRRQEDDHCASVRLGVVLALREYLMGQTLVTAGVKDHISKYVRKLEEENPQPWENEYLARLSPKSISERLMETSRYTIRFFASTAWDNLMALPGTLLNSEQSGGNKPN
;
A
#
# COMPACT_ATOMS: atom_id res chain seq x y z
N MET A 1 0.34 13.88 8.20
CA MET A 1 0.93 13.97 6.85
C MET A 1 2.18 14.81 6.93
N LEU A 2 3.13 14.60 6.03
CA LEU A 2 4.30 15.48 5.88
C LEU A 2 3.86 16.90 5.52
N THR A 3 4.75 17.86 5.74
CA THR A 3 4.43 19.30 5.70
C THR A 3 5.07 20.05 4.54
N SER A 4 5.96 19.41 3.79
CA SER A 4 6.71 20.05 2.70
C SER A 4 7.00 19.10 1.53
N THR A 5 7.16 19.67 0.34
CA THR A 5 7.56 18.91 -0.86
C THR A 5 8.96 18.32 -0.72
N GLU A 6 9.87 18.99 -0.01
CA GLU A 6 11.22 18.48 0.29
C GLU A 6 11.20 17.19 1.10
N GLU A 7 10.28 17.05 2.06
CA GLU A 7 10.12 15.81 2.83
C GLU A 7 9.70 14.65 1.91
N PHE A 8 8.76 14.90 0.99
CA PHE A 8 8.36 13.89 0.00
C PHE A 8 9.49 13.56 -0.97
N LEU A 9 10.26 14.55 -1.44
CA LEU A 9 11.44 14.32 -2.28
C LEU A 9 12.54 13.54 -1.53
N SER A 10 12.67 13.77 -0.23
CA SER A 10 13.57 12.98 0.63
C SER A 10 13.13 11.52 0.69
N LEU A 11 11.83 11.25 0.85
CA LEU A 11 11.29 9.89 0.81
C LEU A 11 11.47 9.22 -0.55
N LEU A 12 11.29 9.95 -1.65
CA LEU A 12 11.56 9.47 -3.00
C LEU A 12 13.02 9.00 -3.13
N ARG A 13 13.97 9.81 -2.66
CA ARG A 13 15.41 9.50 -2.68
C ARG A 13 15.78 8.34 -1.76
N GLN A 14 14.96 8.08 -0.74
CA GLN A 14 15.09 6.91 0.15
C GLN A 14 14.41 5.65 -0.42
N GLY A 15 13.67 5.78 -1.53
CA GLY A 15 12.96 4.67 -2.17
C GLY A 15 11.60 4.32 -1.52
N ASP A 16 11.03 5.20 -0.70
CA ASP A 16 9.66 5.04 -0.17
C ASP A 16 8.64 5.62 -1.17
N TYR A 17 8.49 4.95 -2.30
CA TYR A 17 7.62 5.40 -3.39
C TYR A 17 6.15 5.46 -2.96
N LEU A 18 5.69 4.58 -2.06
CA LEU A 18 4.29 4.56 -1.62
C LEU A 18 3.96 5.78 -0.75
N ALA A 19 4.90 6.22 0.10
CA ALA A 19 4.75 7.48 0.84
C ALA A 19 4.74 8.70 -0.09
N VAL A 20 5.56 8.70 -1.13
CA VAL A 20 5.60 9.79 -2.13
C VAL A 20 4.25 10.00 -2.78
N LEU A 21 3.44 8.94 -2.98
CA LEU A 21 2.12 9.10 -3.60
C LEU A 21 1.15 9.95 -2.76
N GLN A 22 1.37 10.09 -1.46
CA GLN A 22 0.60 11.00 -0.60
C GLN A 22 0.93 12.48 -0.86
N TRP A 23 2.01 12.77 -1.58
CA TRP A 23 2.38 14.15 -1.95
C TRP A 23 1.29 14.83 -2.76
N LEU A 24 0.56 14.11 -3.61
CA LEU A 24 -0.52 14.71 -4.40
C LEU A 24 -1.67 15.20 -3.53
N GLN A 25 -2.00 14.45 -2.46
CA GLN A 25 -2.97 14.89 -1.46
C GLN A 25 -2.46 16.14 -0.73
N PHE A 26 -1.18 16.16 -0.36
CA PHE A 26 -0.56 17.34 0.24
C PHE A 26 -0.68 18.59 -0.67
N ILE A 27 -0.45 18.48 -1.98
CA ILE A 27 -0.63 19.60 -2.92
C ILE A 27 -2.09 20.06 -2.91
N ASN A 28 -3.04 19.12 -3.02
CA ASN A 28 -4.47 19.42 -3.02
C ASN A 28 -4.89 20.16 -1.74
N GLU A 29 -4.36 19.77 -0.59
CA GLU A 29 -4.64 20.41 0.69
C GLU A 29 -3.95 21.78 0.81
N LYS A 30 -2.68 21.89 0.40
CA LYS A 30 -1.88 23.13 0.43
C LYS A 30 -2.50 24.25 -0.42
N TYR A 31 -3.06 23.88 -1.56
CA TYR A 31 -3.60 24.81 -2.55
C TYR A 31 -5.13 24.82 -2.60
N LYS A 32 -5.79 24.23 -1.61
CA LYS A 32 -7.25 24.17 -1.55
C LYS A 32 -7.83 25.59 -1.59
N PRO A 33 -8.76 25.90 -2.49
CA PRO A 33 -9.34 27.23 -2.57
C PRO A 33 -10.12 27.57 -1.29
N ASP A 34 -9.96 28.78 -0.78
CA ASP A 34 -10.66 29.30 0.40
C ASP A 34 -12.20 29.35 0.22
N LYS A 35 -12.67 29.29 -1.04
CA LYS A 35 -14.10 29.27 -1.36
C LYS A 35 -14.57 27.84 -1.68
N PRO A 36 -15.53 27.29 -0.90
CA PRO A 36 -15.94 25.89 -0.95
C PRO A 36 -16.84 25.53 -2.15
N GLU A 37 -17.11 26.45 -3.07
CA GLU A 37 -18.08 26.21 -4.17
C GLU A 37 -17.55 25.32 -5.30
N LYS A 38 -16.24 25.01 -5.30
CA LYS A 38 -15.66 23.99 -6.18
C LYS A 38 -14.97 22.93 -5.34
N ASP A 39 -15.49 21.71 -5.42
CA ASP A 39 -14.89 20.53 -4.82
C ASP A 39 -13.56 20.24 -5.53
N GLY A 40 -12.48 20.84 -5.02
CA GLY A 40 -11.11 20.51 -5.40
C GLY A 40 -10.52 21.31 -6.56
N ILE A 41 -9.25 20.99 -6.82
CA ILE A 41 -8.44 21.56 -7.90
C ILE A 41 -8.63 20.67 -9.13
N ASP A 42 -8.91 21.26 -10.30
CA ASP A 42 -9.02 20.48 -11.54
C ASP A 42 -7.69 19.79 -11.91
N ALA A 43 -7.76 18.67 -12.61
CA ALA A 43 -6.60 17.82 -12.91
C ALA A 43 -5.46 18.57 -13.63
N ASP A 44 -5.80 19.46 -14.58
CA ASP A 44 -4.81 20.26 -15.30
C ASP A 44 -4.11 21.25 -14.36
N THR A 45 -4.87 21.96 -13.53
CA THR A 45 -4.31 22.85 -12.51
C THR A 45 -3.42 22.08 -11.53
N LEU A 46 -3.84 20.89 -11.11
CA LEU A 46 -3.07 20.04 -10.21
C LEU A 46 -1.72 19.64 -10.81
N LEU A 47 -1.68 19.31 -12.10
CA LEU A 47 -0.42 19.01 -12.79
C LEU A 47 0.50 20.24 -12.83
N PHE A 48 -0.02 21.44 -13.12
CA PHE A 48 0.80 22.66 -13.08
C PHE A 48 1.36 22.96 -11.70
N LEU A 49 0.56 22.74 -10.64
CA LEU A 49 1.00 22.88 -9.26
C LEU A 49 2.07 21.83 -8.91
N ALA A 50 1.92 20.58 -9.35
CA ALA A 50 2.91 19.53 -9.15
C ALA A 50 4.25 19.89 -9.83
N VAL A 51 4.24 20.35 -11.07
CA VAL A 51 5.45 20.81 -11.77
C VAL A 51 6.08 21.99 -11.02
N PHE A 52 5.27 22.99 -10.65
CA PHE A 52 5.74 24.14 -9.88
C PHE A 52 6.39 23.74 -8.55
N GLU A 53 5.77 22.83 -7.80
CA GLU A 53 6.30 22.34 -6.53
C GLU A 53 7.64 21.62 -6.73
N LEU A 54 7.76 20.69 -7.69
CA LEU A 54 9.02 19.98 -7.92
C LEU A 54 10.16 20.94 -8.31
N LEU A 55 9.90 21.88 -9.22
CA LEU A 55 10.89 22.85 -9.67
C LEU A 55 11.43 23.72 -8.53
N ASN A 56 10.56 24.16 -7.62
CA ASN A 56 10.94 25.09 -6.56
C ASN A 56 11.53 24.40 -5.32
N HIS A 57 11.42 23.09 -5.19
CA HIS A 57 11.89 22.33 -4.01
C HIS A 57 13.00 21.32 -4.35
N GLY A 58 13.70 21.53 -5.47
CA GLY A 58 14.98 20.89 -5.75
C GLY A 58 14.90 19.50 -6.37
N PHE A 59 13.82 19.18 -7.09
CA PHE A 59 13.82 18.08 -8.05
C PHE A 59 14.74 18.43 -9.23
N SER A 60 15.54 17.48 -9.70
CA SER A 60 16.52 17.72 -10.78
C SER A 60 16.84 16.45 -11.58
N GLN A 61 17.72 16.55 -12.57
CA GLN A 61 18.25 15.42 -13.34
C GLN A 61 18.83 14.30 -12.46
N LYS A 62 19.33 14.61 -11.27
CA LYS A 62 19.82 13.59 -10.31
C LYS A 62 18.72 12.63 -9.84
N ASP A 63 17.47 13.06 -9.92
CA ASP A 63 16.29 12.29 -9.52
C ASP A 63 15.66 11.54 -10.72
N GLU A 64 16.22 11.63 -11.93
CA GLU A 64 15.69 10.97 -13.15
C GLU A 64 15.53 9.45 -12.98
N GLY A 65 16.51 8.80 -12.34
CA GLY A 65 16.42 7.37 -12.04
C GLY A 65 15.20 6.99 -11.20
N LEU A 66 14.74 7.90 -10.33
CA LEU A 66 13.58 7.69 -9.47
C LEU A 66 12.28 7.84 -10.28
N THR A 67 12.23 8.77 -11.24
CA THR A 67 11.15 8.88 -12.23
C THR A 67 11.02 7.61 -13.07
N ILE A 68 12.14 7.04 -13.54
CA ILE A 68 12.15 5.78 -14.30
C ILE A 68 11.58 4.64 -13.44
N VAL A 69 11.93 4.57 -12.15
CA VAL A 69 11.38 3.55 -11.25
C VAL A 69 9.87 3.71 -11.07
N ILE A 70 9.36 4.94 -10.92
CA ILE A 70 7.91 5.18 -10.83
C ILE A 70 7.19 4.73 -12.10
N LEU A 71 7.73 5.02 -13.29
CA LEU A 71 7.18 4.52 -14.55
C LEU A 71 7.17 2.99 -14.57
N GLY A 72 8.29 2.35 -14.21
CA GLY A 72 8.38 0.91 -14.14
C GLY A 72 7.37 0.28 -13.18
N LEU A 73 7.10 0.92 -12.04
CA LEU A 73 6.07 0.48 -11.08
C LEU A 73 4.64 0.65 -11.62
N LEU A 74 4.37 1.71 -12.38
CA LEU A 74 3.08 1.91 -13.06
C LEU A 74 2.79 0.80 -14.09
N ASP A 75 3.83 0.32 -14.77
CA ASP A 75 3.74 -0.70 -15.83
C ASP A 75 3.90 -2.14 -15.31
N THR A 76 4.00 -2.35 -13.99
CA THR A 76 4.09 -3.71 -13.42
C THR A 76 2.80 -4.51 -13.64
N GLU A 77 2.95 -5.80 -13.93
CA GLU A 77 1.85 -6.76 -14.00
C GLU A 77 2.05 -7.87 -12.95
N PRO A 78 1.07 -8.13 -12.05
CA PRO A 78 -0.20 -7.41 -11.91
C PRO A 78 0.01 -5.96 -11.43
N ARG A 79 -0.90 -5.06 -11.82
CA ARG A 79 -0.84 -3.64 -11.46
C ARG A 79 -0.72 -3.44 -9.95
N LEU A 80 0.44 -2.91 -9.55
CA LEU A 80 0.75 -2.64 -8.15
C LEU A 80 -0.05 -1.45 -7.61
N PHE A 81 -0.10 -0.36 -8.36
CA PHE A 81 -0.88 0.83 -8.01
C PHE A 81 -2.29 0.74 -8.61
N LYS A 82 -3.30 1.04 -7.79
CA LYS A 82 -4.72 1.04 -8.16
C LYS A 82 -5.35 2.38 -7.79
N GLU A 83 -6.39 2.75 -8.53
CA GLU A 83 -7.26 3.91 -8.24
C GLU A 83 -6.45 5.19 -7.91
N GLU A 84 -6.60 5.73 -6.69
CA GLU A 84 -5.96 6.96 -6.23
C GLU A 84 -4.43 6.89 -6.29
N SER A 85 -3.83 5.74 -5.95
CA SER A 85 -2.37 5.56 -5.99
C SER A 85 -1.84 5.55 -7.43
N ALA A 86 -2.58 4.94 -8.37
CA ALA A 86 -2.21 4.96 -9.78
C ALA A 86 -2.31 6.38 -10.36
N TYR A 87 -3.36 7.11 -9.99
CA TYR A 87 -3.53 8.51 -10.37
C TYR A 87 -2.40 9.39 -9.81
N ALA A 88 -2.09 9.27 -8.52
CA ALA A 88 -1.01 10.01 -7.88
C ALA A 88 0.36 9.73 -8.53
N ALA A 89 0.66 8.46 -8.81
CA ALA A 89 1.89 8.08 -9.49
C ALA A 89 1.96 8.64 -10.92
N THR A 90 0.84 8.65 -11.65
CA THR A 90 0.76 9.21 -13.00
C THR A 90 1.00 10.72 -13.00
N VAL A 91 0.37 11.46 -12.07
CA VAL A 91 0.58 12.92 -11.96
C VAL A 91 2.02 13.22 -11.56
N PHE A 92 2.59 12.49 -10.59
CA PHE A 92 3.98 12.64 -10.19
C PHE A 92 4.93 12.39 -11.38
N PHE A 93 4.72 11.29 -12.11
CA PHE A 93 5.52 10.95 -13.28
C PHE A 93 5.49 12.07 -14.32
N ASN A 94 4.30 12.51 -14.72
CA ASN A 94 4.13 13.59 -15.71
C ASN A 94 4.77 14.91 -15.25
N ALA A 95 4.61 15.26 -13.97
CA ALA A 95 5.21 16.47 -13.42
C ALA A 95 6.75 16.38 -13.42
N SER A 96 7.30 15.25 -13.01
CA SER A 96 8.74 15.00 -12.99
C SER A 96 9.35 15.00 -14.39
N LEU A 97 8.66 14.39 -15.36
CA LEU A 97 9.03 14.38 -16.78
C LEU A 97 9.12 15.80 -17.33
N GLN A 98 8.12 16.64 -17.05
CA GLN A 98 8.11 18.04 -17.46
C GLN A 98 9.24 18.86 -16.81
N CYS A 99 9.59 18.57 -15.55
CA CYS A 99 10.73 19.20 -14.88
C CYS A 99 12.06 18.86 -15.57
N LEU A 100 12.27 17.59 -15.94
CA LEU A 100 13.46 17.15 -16.67
C LEU A 100 13.57 17.83 -18.03
N VAL A 101 12.45 18.00 -18.75
CA VAL A 101 12.42 18.76 -20.01
C VAL A 101 12.86 20.21 -19.78
N TYR A 102 12.31 20.88 -18.76
CA TYR A 102 12.72 22.25 -18.47
C TYR A 102 14.20 22.37 -18.09
N GLU A 103 14.75 21.41 -17.35
CA GLU A 103 16.18 21.39 -17.05
C GLU A 103 17.04 21.19 -18.30
N GLN A 104 16.69 20.22 -19.14
CA GLN A 104 17.39 19.91 -20.40
C GLN A 104 17.42 21.10 -21.37
N HIS A 105 16.38 21.92 -21.36
CA HIS A 105 16.28 23.13 -22.20
C HIS A 105 16.75 24.41 -21.49
N HIS A 106 17.34 24.31 -20.29
CA HIS A 106 17.83 25.45 -19.50
C HIS A 106 16.74 26.48 -19.13
N LEU A 107 15.53 26.00 -18.85
CA LEU A 107 14.34 26.81 -18.54
C LEU A 107 14.00 26.86 -17.05
N LEU A 108 14.83 26.28 -16.18
CA LEU A 108 14.59 26.31 -14.73
C LEU A 108 14.44 27.74 -14.20
N ALA A 109 15.35 28.64 -14.57
CA ALA A 109 15.30 30.04 -14.15
C ALA A 109 14.06 30.79 -14.66
N PHE A 110 13.46 30.33 -15.76
CA PHE A 110 12.20 30.89 -16.26
C PHE A 110 11.03 30.43 -15.38
N TYR A 111 10.93 29.13 -15.06
CA TYR A 111 9.75 28.61 -14.35
C TYR A 111 9.84 28.69 -12.82
N GLN A 112 11.04 28.67 -12.23
CA GLN A 112 11.24 28.77 -10.78
C GLN A 112 10.85 30.16 -10.26
N ASN A 113 9.92 30.18 -9.30
CA ASN A 113 9.53 31.38 -8.58
C ASN A 113 8.87 31.00 -7.24
N PRO A 114 9.64 30.75 -6.18
CA PRO A 114 9.12 30.23 -4.91
C PRO A 114 8.25 31.24 -4.14
N LYS A 115 8.14 32.48 -4.62
CA LYS A 115 7.33 33.53 -3.98
C LYS A 115 5.86 33.46 -4.36
N LEU A 116 5.50 32.75 -5.43
CA LEU A 116 4.11 32.62 -5.86
C LEU A 116 3.35 31.68 -4.91
N LYS A 117 2.15 32.12 -4.51
CA LYS A 117 1.28 31.37 -3.58
C LYS A 117 -0.14 31.18 -4.10
N ASP A 118 -0.63 32.11 -4.91
CA ASP A 118 -1.98 32.04 -5.49
C ASP A 118 -2.04 31.03 -6.64
N VAL A 119 -3.03 30.13 -6.59
CA VAL A 119 -3.21 29.05 -7.56
C VAL A 119 -3.40 29.55 -8.99
N ASN A 120 -4.19 30.61 -9.18
CA ASN A 120 -4.45 31.14 -10.51
C ASN A 120 -3.21 31.83 -11.06
N ILE A 121 -2.47 32.54 -10.21
CA ILE A 121 -1.19 33.16 -10.60
C ILE A 121 -0.17 32.08 -10.95
N ILE A 122 -0.06 31.00 -10.17
CA ILE A 122 0.84 29.88 -10.48
C ILE A 122 0.42 29.23 -11.80
N LYS A 123 -0.86 28.95 -12.02
CA LYS A 123 -1.36 28.39 -13.28
C LYS A 123 -0.99 29.28 -14.46
N SER A 124 -1.30 30.58 -14.41
CA SER A 124 -0.92 31.53 -15.46
C SER A 124 0.60 31.66 -15.64
N TRP A 125 1.37 31.54 -14.56
CA TRP A 125 2.83 31.53 -14.64
C TRP A 125 3.32 30.28 -15.39
N MET A 126 2.81 29.10 -15.05
CA MET A 126 3.23 27.84 -15.68
C MET A 126 2.78 27.71 -17.14
N THR A 127 1.67 28.33 -17.53
CA THR A 127 1.13 28.26 -18.90
C THR A 127 1.59 29.38 -19.82
N ARG A 128 2.36 30.36 -19.32
CA ARG A 128 2.79 31.47 -20.15
C ARG A 128 3.71 30.99 -21.27
N SER A 129 3.40 31.38 -22.50
CA SER A 129 4.26 31.14 -23.64
C SER A 129 5.41 32.15 -23.66
N GLY A 130 6.59 31.68 -24.04
CA GLY A 130 7.66 32.55 -24.50
C GLY A 130 7.41 32.96 -25.95
N GLY A 131 7.51 34.25 -26.25
CA GLY A 131 7.67 34.70 -27.63
C GLY A 131 9.10 34.40 -28.07
N TYR A 132 9.30 33.88 -29.28
CA TYR A 132 10.66 33.65 -29.75
C TYR A 132 11.39 35.00 -29.96
N THR A 133 12.28 35.37 -29.04
CA THR A 133 13.34 36.36 -29.28
C THR A 133 14.72 35.72 -29.09
N PRO A 134 15.61 35.78 -30.10
CA PRO A 134 16.98 35.26 -29.97
C PRO A 134 17.72 36.00 -28.85
N GLY A 135 18.16 35.26 -27.82
CA GLY A 135 18.96 35.79 -26.72
C GLY A 135 18.23 36.00 -25.39
N ASN A 136 16.91 35.80 -25.34
CA ASN A 136 16.15 35.66 -24.09
C ASN A 136 15.77 34.19 -23.88
N HIS A 137 15.99 33.67 -22.68
CA HIS A 137 15.52 32.35 -22.26
C HIS A 137 13.99 32.38 -22.03
N GLU A 138 13.23 32.52 -23.12
CA GLU A 138 11.78 32.45 -23.07
C GLU A 138 11.32 30.98 -23.10
N GLY A 139 10.20 30.67 -22.43
CA GLY A 139 9.65 29.32 -22.34
C GLY A 139 9.38 28.67 -23.71
N LEU A 140 9.21 27.35 -23.74
CA LEU A 140 8.90 26.63 -24.98
C LEU A 140 7.50 27.02 -25.50
N SER A 141 7.35 27.06 -26.83
CA SER A 141 6.01 27.04 -27.42
C SER A 141 5.31 25.73 -27.06
N GLU A 142 3.98 25.72 -27.04
CA GLU A 142 3.20 24.53 -26.70
C GLU A 142 3.57 23.32 -27.56
N PHE A 143 3.72 23.53 -28.88
CA PHE A 143 4.16 22.48 -29.81
C PHE A 143 5.57 21.97 -29.49
N ALA A 144 6.52 22.86 -29.22
CA ALA A 144 7.88 22.47 -28.89
C ALA A 144 7.95 21.74 -27.54
N ASN A 145 7.15 22.17 -26.55
CA ASN A 145 7.06 21.52 -25.25
C ASN A 145 6.49 20.10 -25.38
N SER A 146 5.35 19.95 -26.07
CA SER A 146 4.74 18.63 -26.29
C SER A 146 5.67 17.67 -27.02
N LYS A 147 6.43 18.17 -28.01
CA LYS A 147 7.45 17.38 -28.70
C LYS A 147 8.58 16.96 -27.75
N ALA A 148 9.13 17.89 -26.97
CA ALA A 148 10.22 17.62 -26.03
C ALA A 148 9.82 16.64 -24.92
N VAL A 149 8.60 16.76 -24.38
CA VAL A 149 8.02 15.80 -23.42
C VAL A 149 7.91 14.42 -24.05
N GLY A 150 7.42 14.31 -25.29
CA GLY A 150 7.32 13.04 -26.00
C GLY A 150 8.68 12.39 -26.30
N GLU A 151 9.69 13.19 -26.65
CA GLU A 151 11.07 12.70 -26.82
C GLU A 151 11.64 12.22 -25.49
N LYS A 152 11.48 13.01 -24.41
CA LYS A 152 11.97 12.64 -23.08
C LYS A 152 11.29 11.38 -22.52
N PHE A 153 10.00 11.20 -22.78
CA PHE A 153 9.28 9.99 -22.40
C PHE A 153 9.91 8.75 -23.05
N LYS A 154 10.21 8.81 -24.35
CA LYS A 154 10.87 7.71 -25.07
C LYS A 154 12.27 7.42 -24.54
N ASP A 155 13.02 8.46 -24.19
CA ASP A 155 14.35 8.30 -23.59
C ASP A 155 14.25 7.55 -22.25
N ILE A 156 13.29 7.91 -21.40
CA ILE A 156 13.02 7.25 -20.11
C ILE A 156 12.57 5.80 -20.34
N GLU A 157 11.64 5.56 -21.27
CA GLU A 157 11.12 4.23 -21.59
C GLU A 157 12.25 3.29 -22.06
N ALA A 158 13.15 3.79 -22.91
CA ALA A 158 14.32 3.03 -23.37
C ALA A 158 15.29 2.65 -22.23
N LEU A 159 15.25 3.35 -21.10
CA LEU A 159 16.07 3.09 -19.93
C LEU A 159 15.42 2.12 -18.93
N LEU A 160 14.15 1.75 -19.07
CA LEU A 160 13.47 0.82 -18.16
C LEU A 160 14.26 -0.48 -17.91
N PRO A 161 14.81 -1.17 -18.94
CA PRO A 161 15.59 -2.40 -18.72
C PRO A 161 16.86 -2.18 -17.88
N VAL A 162 17.46 -0.98 -17.94
CA VAL A 162 18.64 -0.63 -17.15
C VAL A 162 18.29 -0.50 -15.67
N TYR A 163 17.07 -0.06 -15.37
CA TYR A 163 16.58 0.16 -14.01
C TYR A 163 15.77 -1.01 -13.43
N GLN A 164 15.64 -2.13 -14.15
CA GLN A 164 14.83 -3.28 -13.74
C GLN A 164 15.14 -3.75 -12.31
N LYS A 165 16.41 -3.82 -11.92
CA LYS A 165 16.79 -4.23 -10.57
C LYS A 165 16.26 -3.29 -9.48
N SER A 166 16.21 -1.98 -9.75
CA SER A 166 15.66 -0.99 -8.82
C SER A 166 14.14 -1.07 -8.78
N ILE A 167 13.50 -1.30 -9.93
CA ILE A 167 12.05 -1.54 -10.04
C ILE A 167 11.66 -2.79 -9.22
N ASP A 168 12.36 -3.92 -9.41
CA ASP A 168 12.12 -5.16 -8.67
C ASP A 168 12.35 -4.99 -7.15
N ALA A 169 13.32 -4.16 -6.76
CA ALA A 169 13.56 -3.85 -5.35
C ALA A 169 12.41 -3.03 -4.75
N ALA A 170 11.94 -2.00 -5.46
CA ALA A 170 10.80 -1.20 -5.05
C ALA A 170 9.50 -2.02 -4.99
N GLN A 171 9.25 -2.86 -6.00
CA GLN A 171 8.10 -3.75 -6.05
C GLN A 171 8.07 -4.70 -4.86
N ARG A 172 9.21 -5.32 -4.50
CA ARG A 172 9.30 -6.20 -3.31
C ARG A 172 8.97 -5.50 -2.00
N ASN A 173 9.19 -4.19 -1.90
CA ASN A 173 8.87 -3.42 -0.70
C ASN A 173 7.38 -3.04 -0.64
N ILE A 174 6.79 -2.70 -1.79
CA ILE A 174 5.43 -2.16 -1.89
C ILE A 174 4.39 -3.28 -1.98
N ALA A 175 4.66 -4.35 -2.72
CA ALA A 175 3.69 -5.43 -2.97
C ALA A 175 3.11 -6.02 -1.69
N PRO A 176 3.90 -6.33 -0.63
CA PRO A 176 3.32 -6.84 0.62
C PRO A 176 2.34 -5.86 1.28
N VAL A 177 2.57 -4.55 1.18
CA VAL A 177 1.64 -3.54 1.72
C VAL A 177 0.34 -3.56 0.93
N MET A 178 0.42 -3.61 -0.40
CA MET A 178 -0.75 -3.66 -1.28
C MET A 178 -1.55 -4.94 -1.07
N GLU A 179 -0.89 -6.09 -0.90
CA GLU A 179 -1.54 -7.36 -0.58
C GLU A 179 -2.34 -7.28 0.74
N TYR A 180 -1.78 -6.68 1.79
CA TYR A 180 -2.52 -6.49 3.04
C TYR A 180 -3.72 -5.55 2.88
N ARG A 181 -3.57 -4.49 2.08
CA ARG A 181 -4.64 -3.52 1.80
C ARG A 181 -5.77 -4.16 1.00
N ASP A 182 -5.46 -4.92 -0.03
CA ASP A 182 -6.45 -5.66 -0.82
C ASP A 182 -7.16 -6.70 0.07
N LEU A 183 -6.40 -7.49 0.82
CA LEU A 183 -6.94 -8.53 1.69
C LEU A 183 -7.91 -8.00 2.76
N ILE A 184 -7.58 -6.87 3.39
CA ILE A 184 -8.46 -6.30 4.42
C ILE A 184 -9.71 -5.67 3.81
N LEU A 185 -9.65 -5.14 2.59
CA LEU A 185 -10.81 -4.62 1.88
C LEU A 185 -11.75 -5.77 1.45
N GLU A 186 -11.20 -6.86 0.92
CA GLU A 186 -11.96 -8.08 0.59
C GLU A 186 -12.66 -8.65 1.84
N TYR A 187 -11.91 -8.75 2.95
CA TYR A 187 -12.48 -9.24 4.20
C TYR A 187 -13.60 -8.34 4.73
N LEU A 188 -13.39 -7.02 4.71
CA LEU A 188 -14.38 -6.05 5.18
C LEU A 188 -15.67 -6.13 4.35
N ASP A 189 -15.56 -6.20 3.03
CA ASP A 189 -16.67 -6.32 2.09
C ASP A 189 -17.48 -7.60 2.35
N GLU A 190 -16.80 -8.74 2.50
CA GLU A 190 -17.47 -10.02 2.76
C GLU A 190 -18.12 -10.08 4.15
N LEU A 191 -17.45 -9.54 5.17
CA LEU A 191 -18.01 -9.44 6.52
C LEU A 191 -19.25 -8.55 6.57
N SER A 192 -19.24 -7.45 5.80
CA SER A 192 -20.37 -6.52 5.71
C SER A 192 -21.59 -7.17 5.03
N ARG A 193 -21.38 -7.99 3.99
CA ARG A 193 -22.48 -8.71 3.30
C ARG A 193 -23.14 -9.78 4.18
N ARG A 194 -22.39 -10.40 5.07
CA ARG A 194 -22.83 -11.53 5.91
C ARG A 194 -23.23 -11.12 7.33
N GLN A 195 -23.37 -9.82 7.59
CA GLN A 195 -23.62 -9.29 8.93
C GLN A 195 -24.95 -9.75 9.53
N GLU A 196 -25.99 -9.96 8.70
CA GLU A 196 -27.34 -10.31 9.18
C GLU A 196 -27.41 -11.69 9.85
N ASP A 197 -26.47 -12.58 9.54
CA ASP A 197 -26.44 -13.96 10.03
C ASP A 197 -25.62 -14.14 11.33
N ASP A 198 -25.00 -13.07 11.86
CA ASP A 198 -24.02 -13.18 12.95
C ASP A 198 -24.11 -12.02 13.97
N HIS A 199 -24.53 -12.35 15.20
CA HIS A 199 -24.64 -11.39 16.31
C HIS A 199 -23.31 -10.75 16.75
N CYS A 200 -22.17 -11.39 16.51
CA CYS A 200 -20.84 -10.88 16.85
C CYS A 200 -20.16 -10.16 15.68
N ALA A 201 -20.74 -10.19 14.47
CA ALA A 201 -20.14 -9.57 13.29
C ALA A 201 -19.90 -8.07 13.45
N SER A 202 -20.74 -7.35 14.19
CA SER A 202 -20.58 -5.90 14.40
C SER A 202 -19.31 -5.54 15.17
N VAL A 203 -18.90 -6.36 16.16
CA VAL A 203 -17.65 -6.16 16.90
C VAL A 203 -16.47 -6.44 16.00
N ARG A 204 -16.49 -7.56 15.28
CA ARG A 204 -15.42 -7.92 14.32
C ARG A 204 -15.29 -6.86 13.23
N LEU A 205 -16.39 -6.33 12.72
CA LEU A 205 -16.40 -5.26 11.73
C LEU A 205 -15.67 -4.01 12.26
N GLY A 206 -15.90 -3.61 13.51
CA GLY A 206 -15.17 -2.52 14.14
C GLY A 206 -13.65 -2.78 14.23
N VAL A 207 -13.26 -4.01 14.55
CA VAL A 207 -11.84 -4.42 14.61
C VAL A 207 -11.19 -4.42 13.22
N VAL A 208 -11.89 -4.93 12.21
CA VAL A 208 -11.45 -4.95 10.80
C VAL A 208 -11.34 -3.52 10.25
N LEU A 209 -12.29 -2.63 10.55
CA LEU A 209 -12.23 -1.22 10.16
C LEU A 209 -11.01 -0.52 10.76
N ALA A 210 -10.75 -0.73 12.04
CA ALA A 210 -9.57 -0.15 12.70
C ALA A 210 -8.26 -0.72 12.13
N LEU A 211 -8.20 -2.02 11.79
CA LEU A 211 -7.05 -2.62 11.12
C LEU A 211 -6.87 -2.04 9.71
N ARG A 212 -7.96 -1.84 8.96
CA ARG A 212 -7.94 -1.18 7.64
C ARG A 212 -7.35 0.21 7.75
N GLU A 213 -7.83 1.05 8.67
CA GLU A 213 -7.29 2.40 8.86
C GLU A 213 -5.79 2.38 9.15
N TYR A 214 -5.34 1.47 10.03
CA TYR A 214 -3.93 1.29 10.32
C TYR A 214 -3.12 0.92 9.06
N LEU A 215 -3.58 -0.06 8.28
CA LEU A 215 -2.92 -0.56 7.06
C LEU A 215 -2.88 0.48 5.92
N MET A 216 -3.93 1.30 5.77
CA MET A 216 -3.95 2.39 4.79
C MET A 216 -2.90 3.46 5.12
N GLY A 217 -2.53 3.61 6.40
CA GLY A 217 -1.45 4.50 6.83
C GLY A 217 -0.03 3.94 6.66
N GLN A 218 0.14 2.64 6.40
CA GLN A 218 1.48 2.04 6.27
C GLN A 218 2.03 2.15 4.86
N THR A 219 3.31 2.45 4.73
CA THR A 219 4.03 2.53 3.44
C THR A 219 5.02 1.39 3.24
N LEU A 220 5.33 0.66 4.32
CA LEU A 220 6.22 -0.49 4.33
C LEU A 220 5.76 -1.54 5.35
N VAL A 221 5.91 -2.83 5.04
CA VAL A 221 5.69 -3.92 6.00
C VAL A 221 6.95 -4.18 6.82
N THR A 222 7.07 -3.51 7.97
CA THR A 222 8.14 -3.77 8.94
C THR A 222 7.75 -4.86 9.93
N ALA A 223 8.70 -5.33 10.75
CA ALA A 223 8.41 -6.26 11.86
C ALA A 223 7.37 -5.67 12.83
N GLY A 224 7.47 -4.38 13.15
CA GLY A 224 6.50 -3.70 14.01
C GLY A 224 5.09 -3.65 13.41
N VAL A 225 4.98 -3.51 12.08
CA VAL A 225 3.69 -3.60 11.37
C VAL A 225 3.10 -5.00 11.48
N LYS A 226 3.90 -6.04 11.25
CA LYS A 226 3.45 -7.44 11.42
C LYS A 226 2.98 -7.72 12.84
N ASP A 227 3.72 -7.29 13.85
CA ASP A 227 3.33 -7.44 15.26
C ASP A 227 2.00 -6.72 15.56
N HIS A 228 1.78 -5.56 14.95
CA HIS A 228 0.53 -4.82 15.10
C HIS A 228 -0.64 -5.56 14.44
N ILE A 229 -0.45 -6.07 13.21
CA ILE A 229 -1.45 -6.90 12.50
C ILE A 229 -1.80 -8.13 13.35
N SER A 230 -0.81 -8.86 13.88
CA SER A 230 -1.04 -10.04 14.71
C SER A 230 -1.86 -9.74 15.97
N LYS A 231 -1.73 -8.54 16.57
CA LYS A 231 -2.59 -8.12 17.70
C LYS A 231 -4.05 -7.95 17.28
N TYR A 232 -4.30 -7.39 16.10
CA TYR A 232 -5.68 -7.29 15.57
C TYR A 232 -6.25 -8.66 15.23
N VAL A 233 -5.46 -9.53 14.57
CA VAL A 233 -5.88 -10.90 14.25
C VAL A 233 -6.23 -11.68 15.50
N ARG A 234 -5.42 -11.59 16.57
CA ARG A 234 -5.72 -12.24 17.85
C ARG A 234 -7.04 -11.79 18.45
N LYS A 235 -7.34 -10.48 18.39
CA LYS A 235 -8.65 -9.96 18.83
C LYS A 235 -9.78 -10.53 17.99
N LEU A 236 -9.61 -10.63 16.68
CA LEU A 236 -10.62 -11.23 15.79
C LEU A 236 -10.86 -12.72 16.11
N GLU A 237 -9.80 -13.47 16.43
CA GLU A 237 -9.89 -14.88 16.85
C GLU A 237 -10.63 -15.04 18.19
N GLU A 238 -10.53 -14.07 19.10
CA GLU A 238 -11.24 -14.05 20.39
C GLU A 238 -12.75 -13.77 20.23
N GLU A 239 -13.18 -13.14 19.13
CA GLU A 239 -14.57 -12.77 18.83
C GLU A 239 -15.35 -13.85 18.05
N ASN A 240 -14.94 -15.12 18.21
CA ASN A 240 -15.55 -16.32 17.62
C ASN A 240 -15.86 -16.16 16.11
N PRO A 241 -14.83 -16.04 15.25
CA PRO A 241 -15.01 -15.82 13.83
C PRO A 241 -15.64 -17.04 13.14
N GLN A 242 -16.39 -16.80 12.07
CA GLN A 242 -16.99 -17.85 11.26
C GLN A 242 -15.92 -18.64 10.49
N PRO A 243 -16.20 -19.91 10.10
CA PRO A 243 -15.22 -20.75 9.42
C PRO A 243 -14.58 -20.13 8.16
N TRP A 244 -15.34 -19.31 7.42
CA TRP A 244 -14.87 -18.63 6.20
C TRP A 244 -13.87 -17.49 6.51
N GLU A 245 -13.93 -16.89 7.69
CA GLU A 245 -13.03 -15.80 8.10
C GLU A 245 -11.59 -16.32 8.33
N ASN A 246 -11.45 -17.60 8.67
CA ASN A 246 -10.14 -18.20 8.97
C ASN A 246 -9.15 -18.11 7.82
N GLU A 247 -9.62 -18.10 6.56
CA GLU A 247 -8.75 -17.90 5.41
C GLU A 247 -8.11 -16.49 5.40
N TYR A 248 -8.92 -15.47 5.67
CA TYR A 248 -8.46 -14.09 5.79
C TYR A 248 -7.49 -13.93 6.98
N LEU A 249 -7.86 -14.46 8.15
CA LEU A 249 -7.03 -14.36 9.36
C LEU A 249 -5.67 -15.06 9.19
N ALA A 250 -5.65 -16.24 8.55
CA ALA A 250 -4.43 -16.98 8.27
C ALA A 250 -3.51 -16.26 7.26
N ARG A 251 -4.07 -15.53 6.29
CA ARG A 251 -3.31 -14.70 5.34
C ARG A 251 -2.83 -13.39 5.99
N LEU A 252 -3.62 -12.79 6.89
CA LEU A 252 -3.26 -11.57 7.61
C LEU A 252 -2.09 -11.80 8.59
N SER A 253 -2.13 -12.90 9.34
CA SER A 253 -1.07 -13.27 10.28
C SER A 253 -0.65 -14.72 10.05
N PRO A 254 0.16 -14.99 9.01
CA PRO A 254 0.60 -16.34 8.73
C PRO A 254 1.43 -16.85 9.89
N LYS A 255 0.92 -17.91 10.55
CA LYS A 255 1.59 -18.56 11.66
C LYS A 255 2.99 -19.00 11.24
N SER A 256 3.96 -18.70 12.09
CA SER A 256 5.33 -19.17 11.95
C SER A 256 5.35 -20.71 11.90
N ILE A 257 6.39 -21.29 11.30
CA ILE A 257 6.55 -22.75 11.24
C ILE A 257 6.47 -23.37 12.65
N SER A 258 7.04 -22.70 13.65
CA SER A 258 6.97 -23.08 15.07
C SER A 258 5.55 -23.07 15.65
N GLU A 259 4.73 -22.09 15.31
CA GLU A 259 3.33 -22.01 15.78
C GLU A 259 2.47 -23.07 15.11
N ARG A 260 2.68 -23.34 13.81
CA ARG A 260 2.00 -24.45 13.12
C ARG A 260 2.35 -25.80 13.75
N LEU A 261 3.61 -26.01 14.13
CA LEU A 261 4.06 -27.22 14.83
C LEU A 261 3.43 -27.32 16.23
N MET A 262 3.31 -26.20 16.96
CA MET A 262 2.63 -26.18 18.26
C MET A 262 1.13 -26.48 18.15
N GLU A 263 0.43 -25.94 17.16
CA GLU A 263 -0.99 -26.27 16.96
C GLU A 263 -1.19 -27.72 16.56
N THR A 264 -0.36 -28.24 15.65
CA THR A 264 -0.35 -29.67 15.31
C THR A 264 -0.15 -30.50 16.58
N SER A 265 0.80 -30.12 17.45
CA SER A 265 1.03 -30.81 18.72
C SER A 265 -0.16 -30.72 19.68
N ARG A 266 -0.91 -29.60 19.71
CA ARG A 266 -2.13 -29.47 20.53
C ARG A 266 -3.25 -30.37 20.02
N TYR A 267 -3.40 -30.51 18.70
CA TYR A 267 -4.35 -31.46 18.11
C TYR A 267 -3.95 -32.91 18.40
N THR A 268 -2.66 -33.24 18.28
CA THR A 268 -2.13 -34.56 18.60
C THR A 268 -2.28 -34.90 20.08
N ILE A 269 -1.99 -33.96 20.99
CA ILE A 269 -2.15 -34.15 22.43
C ILE A 269 -3.64 -34.28 22.80
N ARG A 270 -4.54 -33.48 22.20
CA ARG A 270 -5.99 -33.64 22.40
C ARG A 270 -6.50 -34.99 21.90
N PHE A 271 -6.02 -35.46 20.75
CA PHE A 271 -6.35 -36.78 20.22
C PHE A 271 -5.87 -37.91 21.13
N PHE A 272 -4.62 -37.84 21.63
CA PHE A 272 -4.14 -38.83 22.60
C PHE A 272 -4.85 -38.73 23.95
N ALA A 273 -5.23 -37.54 24.41
CA ALA A 273 -5.99 -37.36 25.64
C ALA A 273 -7.42 -37.91 25.53
N SER A 274 -8.11 -37.70 24.40
CA SER A 274 -9.45 -38.26 24.17
C SER A 274 -9.39 -39.78 24.03
N THR A 275 -8.42 -40.31 23.28
CA THR A 275 -8.28 -41.75 23.07
C THR A 275 -7.84 -42.46 24.37
N ALA A 276 -7.05 -41.81 25.22
CA ALA A 276 -6.69 -42.34 26.54
C ALA A 276 -7.89 -42.31 27.51
N TRP A 277 -8.72 -41.27 27.48
CA TRP A 277 -9.92 -41.16 28.30
C TRP A 277 -10.98 -42.19 27.90
N ASP A 278 -11.20 -42.37 26.59
CA ASP A 278 -12.16 -43.33 26.05
C ASP A 278 -11.72 -44.78 26.38
N ASN A 279 -10.42 -45.08 26.33
CA ASN A 279 -9.89 -46.38 26.75
C ASN A 279 -9.93 -46.60 28.27
N LEU A 280 -9.82 -45.55 29.08
CA LEU A 280 -9.93 -45.63 30.54
C LEU A 280 -11.39 -45.86 30.99
N MET A 281 -12.35 -45.27 30.27
CA MET A 281 -13.79 -45.44 30.52
C MET A 281 -14.38 -46.71 29.89
N ALA A 282 -13.68 -47.36 28.97
CA ALA A 282 -14.09 -48.62 28.35
C ALA A 282 -13.68 -49.88 29.14
N LEU A 283 -13.11 -49.75 30.35
CA LEU A 283 -12.83 -50.90 31.21
C LEU A 283 -14.14 -51.49 31.77
N PRO A 284 -14.53 -52.74 31.44
CA PRO A 284 -15.73 -53.34 31.99
C PRO A 284 -15.53 -53.65 33.47
N GLY A 285 -16.44 -53.15 34.30
CA GLY A 285 -16.61 -53.60 35.68
C GLY A 285 -17.14 -55.03 35.70
N THR A 286 -16.24 -56.01 35.62
CA THR A 286 -16.54 -57.40 35.97
C THR A 286 -15.33 -57.99 36.66
N LEU A 287 -15.45 -58.21 37.97
CA LEU A 287 -14.99 -59.39 38.70
C LEU A 287 -15.09 -59.10 40.21
N LEU A 288 -16.28 -59.30 40.77
CA LEU A 288 -16.49 -59.69 42.17
C LEU A 288 -17.94 -60.21 42.27
N ASN A 289 -18.10 -61.43 42.79
CA ASN A 289 -19.27 -62.35 42.76
C ASN A 289 -19.24 -63.26 41.53
N SER A 290 -19.26 -64.58 41.60
CA SER A 290 -19.43 -65.62 42.63
C SER A 290 -18.70 -66.86 42.02
N GLU A 291 -18.32 -67.94 42.69
CA GLU A 291 -19.11 -68.83 43.52
C GLU A 291 -18.21 -70.01 43.93
N GLN A 292 -18.47 -70.53 45.12
CA GLN A 292 -17.95 -71.80 45.62
C GLN A 292 -18.54 -72.99 44.85
N SER A 293 -17.84 -74.13 44.94
CA SER A 293 -18.36 -75.51 45.00
C SER A 293 -18.08 -76.40 43.79
N GLY A 294 -17.48 -77.58 44.07
CA GLY A 294 -17.65 -78.76 43.21
C GLY A 294 -16.39 -79.53 42.80
N GLY A 295 -15.39 -79.70 43.67
CA GLY A 295 -14.27 -80.63 43.43
C GLY A 295 -14.59 -82.03 43.97
N ASN A 296 -15.14 -82.92 43.14
CA ASN A 296 -15.23 -84.36 43.41
C ASN A 296 -14.04 -85.06 42.74
N LYS A 297 -13.29 -85.90 43.48
CA LYS A 297 -12.19 -86.73 42.94
C LYS A 297 -12.53 -88.23 43.07
N PRO A 298 -11.94 -89.08 42.23
CA PRO A 298 -12.43 -90.43 41.96
C PRO A 298 -11.80 -91.52 42.83
N ASN A 299 -12.53 -92.65 42.88
CA ASN A 299 -12.26 -93.98 43.44
C ASN A 299 -12.28 -94.13 44.96
#